data_AF-U5VWY8-F1
#
_entry.id   AF-U5VWY8-F1
#
_cell.length_a   1.000
_cell.length_b   1.000
_cell.length_c   1.000
_cell.angle_alpha   90.00
_cell.angle_beta   90.00
_cell.angle_gamma   90.00
#
_symmetry.space_group_name_H-M   'P 1'
#
loop_
_entity.id
_entity.type
_entity.pdbx_description
1 polymer ?
#
loop_
_entity_poly.entity_id
_entity_poly.type
_entity_poly.pdbx_seq_one_letter_code
_entity_poly.pdbx_strand_id
1 'polypeptide(L)' 'MDDVLLAYSTGRADALAGERNADHAAHPATGADYRMGFLDGRIEIFRMLAGVREILDGSD' A
#
# COMPACT_ATOMS: atom_id res chain seq x y z
N MET A 1 10.10 9.18 15.29
CA MET A 1 10.72 8.53 14.11
C MET A 1 10.13 7.15 13.94
N ASP A 2 10.18 6.33 14.99
CA ASP A 2 9.68 4.94 14.96
C ASP A 2 8.17 4.86 14.69
N ASP A 3 7.36 5.72 15.29
CA ASP A 3 5.90 5.72 15.09
C ASP A 3 5.48 6.06 13.65
N VAL A 4 6.26 6.89 12.96
CA VAL A 4 6.05 7.30 11.56
C VAL A 4 6.35 6.12 10.63
N LEU A 5 7.52 5.48 10.83
CA LEU A 5 7.90 4.29 10.06
C LEU A 5 6.96 3.12 10.32
N LEU A 6 6.53 2.93 11.56
CA LEU A 6 5.55 1.91 11.93
C LEU A 6 4.20 2.17 11.26
N ALA A 7 3.69 3.40 11.29
CA ALA A 7 2.44 3.77 10.64
C ALA A 7 2.50 3.54 9.12
N TYR A 8 3.60 3.94 8.47
CA TYR A 8 3.84 3.64 7.06
C TYR A 8 3.83 2.14 6.78
N SER A 9 4.61 1.36 7.55
CA SER A 9 4.70 -0.09 7.35
C SER A 9 3.36 -0.80 7.54
N THR A 10 2.56 -0.33 8.52
CA THR A 10 1.21 -0.81 8.78
C THR A 10 0.29 -0.50 7.61
N GLY A 11 0.32 0.74 7.10
CA GLY A 11 -0.45 1.13 5.90
C GLY A 11 -0.11 0.27 4.69
N ARG A 12 1.18 -0.03 4.47
CA ARG A 12 1.62 -0.90 3.38
C ARG A 12 1.11 -2.34 3.55
N ALA A 13 1.18 -2.90 4.75
CA ALA A 13 0.67 -4.24 5.04
C ALA A 13 -0.86 -4.33 4.81
N ASP A 14 -1.60 -3.34 5.29
CA ASP A 14 -3.05 -3.19 5.11
C ASP A 14 -3.43 -3.11 3.62
N ALA A 15 -2.64 -2.40 2.80
CA ALA A 15 -2.88 -2.35 1.35
C ALA A 15 -2.68 -3.70 0.65
N LEU A 16 -1.70 -4.50 1.09
CA LEU A 16 -1.48 -5.86 0.59
C LEU A 16 -2.61 -6.81 1.00
N ALA A 17 -3.16 -6.63 2.20
CA ALA A 17 -4.35 -7.34 2.67
C ALA A 17 -5.64 -6.86 1.98
N GLY A 18 -5.63 -5.67 1.37
CA GLY A 18 -6.82 -5.05 0.78
C GLY A 18 -7.77 -4.42 1.79
N GLU A 19 -7.33 -4.24 3.03
CA GLU A 19 -8.15 -3.79 4.16
C GLU A 19 -7.67 -2.44 4.66
N ARG A 20 -8.42 -1.37 4.39
CA ARG A 20 -8.07 -0.02 4.87
C ARG A 20 -8.60 0.21 6.28
N ASN A 21 -7.70 0.46 7.23
CA ASN A 21 -8.03 0.87 8.58
C ASN A 21 -8.32 2.38 8.65
N ALA A 22 -9.59 2.73 8.92
CA ALA A 22 -10.05 4.12 8.98
C ALA A 22 -9.48 4.89 10.17
N ASP A 23 -9.29 4.23 11.31
CA ASP A 23 -8.79 4.87 12.54
C ASP A 23 -7.32 5.24 12.40
N HIS A 24 -6.50 4.32 11.87
CA HIS A 24 -5.10 4.60 11.53
C HIS A 24 -5.01 5.72 10.48
N ALA A 25 -5.87 5.69 9.46
CA ALA A 25 -5.89 6.72 8.44
C ALA A 25 -6.31 8.10 8.98
N ALA A 26 -7.12 8.17 10.04
CA ALA A 26 -7.57 9.42 10.65
C ALA A 26 -6.64 9.93 11.76
N HIS A 27 -5.63 9.15 12.16
CA HIS A 27 -4.76 9.50 13.28
C HIS A 27 -4.07 10.86 13.05
N PRO A 28 -4.16 11.81 13.99
CA PRO A 28 -3.73 13.19 13.76
C PRO A 28 -2.22 13.35 13.55
N ALA A 29 -1.41 12.47 14.15
CA ALA A 29 0.05 12.56 14.08
C ALA A 29 0.66 11.69 12.98
N THR A 30 0.07 10.52 12.68
CA THR A 30 0.68 9.49 11.82
C THR A 30 -0.23 9.00 10.69
N GLY A 31 -1.45 9.55 10.59
CA GLY A 31 -2.39 9.16 9.54
C GLY A 31 -1.91 9.52 8.14
N ALA A 32 -1.05 10.53 8.01
CA ALA A 32 -0.38 10.83 6.74
C ALA A 32 0.55 9.68 6.31
N ASP A 33 1.38 9.19 7.22
CA ASP A 33 2.34 8.12 6.96
C ASP A 33 1.64 6.80 6.64
N TYR A 34 0.59 6.47 7.40
CA TYR A 34 -0.28 5.33 7.11
C TYR A 34 -0.87 5.41 5.70
N ARG A 35 -1.46 6.55 5.32
CA ARG A 35 -2.07 6.72 3.99
C ARG A 35 -1.03 6.62 2.87
N MET A 36 0.19 7.11 3.09
CA MET A 36 1.30 6.98 2.15
C MET A 36 1.68 5.50 1.94
N GLY A 37 1.91 4.76 3.02
CA GLY A 37 2.22 3.33 2.94
C GLY A 37 1.10 2.54 2.25
N PHE A 38 -0.15 2.86 2.55
CA PHE A 38 -1.30 2.24 1.91
C PHE A 38 -1.34 2.52 0.40
N LEU A 39 -1.14 3.78 -0.01
CA LEU A 39 -1.12 4.16 -1.42
C LEU A 39 0.02 3.47 -2.18
N ASP A 40 1.23 3.45 -1.60
CA ASP A 40 2.39 2.79 -2.20
C ASP A 40 2.15 1.29 -2.42
N GLY A 41 1.57 0.61 -1.42
CA GLY A 41 1.20 -0.80 -1.55
C GLY A 41 0.20 -1.06 -2.67
N ARG A 42 -0.80 -0.17 -2.84
CA ARG A 42 -1.76 -0.26 -3.95
C ARG A 42 -1.08 -0.08 -5.31
N ILE A 43 -0.17 0.88 -5.45
CA ILE A 43 0.58 1.13 -6.68
C ILE A 43 1.45 -0.08 -7.04
N GLU A 44 2.11 -0.70 -6.04
CA GLU A 44 2.92 -1.90 -6.24
C GLU A 44 2.09 -3.06 -6.79
N ILE A 45 0.89 -3.30 -6.24
CA ILE A 45 -0.05 -4.32 -6.76
C ILE A 45 -0.43 -4.01 -8.21
N PHE A 46 -0.73 -2.76 -8.55
CA PHE A 46 -1.05 -2.38 -9.93
C PHE A 46 0.10 -2.66 -10.89
N ARG A 47 1.34 -2.33 -10.49
CA ARG A 47 2.54 -2.63 -11.29
C ARG A 47 2.74 -4.14 -11.48
N MET A 48 2.52 -4.92 -10.43
CA MET A 48 2.58 -6.38 -10.51
C MET A 48 1.54 -6.93 -11.51
N LEU A 49 0.29 -6.47 -11.43
CA LEU A 49 -0.77 -6.88 -12.36
C LEU A 49 -0.47 -6.49 -13.80
N ALA A 50 0.10 -5.30 -14.02
CA ALA A 50 0.54 -4.87 -15.35
C ALA A 50 1.63 -5.81 -15.90
N GLY A 51 2.64 -6.16 -15.10
CA GLY A 51 3.70 -7.09 -15.50
C GLY A 51 3.17 -8.51 -15.79
N VAL A 52 2.23 -9.01 -14.99
CA VAL A 52 1.56 -10.30 -15.28
C VAL A 52 0.85 -10.26 -16.62
N ARG A 53 0.17 -9.15 -16.93
CA ARG A 53 -0.53 -8.97 -18.21
C ARG A 53 0.45 -8.94 -19.39
N GLU A 54 1.57 -8.24 -19.27
CA GLU A 54 2.61 -8.21 -20.31
C GLU A 54 3.17 -9.62 -20.60
N ILE A 55 3.36 -10.45 -19.56
CA ILE A 55 3.81 -11.85 -19.73
C ILE A 55 2.78 -12.67 -20.51
N LEU A 56 1.48 -12.52 -20.17
CA LEU A 56 0.41 -13.24 -20.86
C LEU A 56 0.24 -12.77 -22.31
N ASP A 57 0.30 -11.47 -22.54
CA ASP A 57 0.16 -10.86 -23.88
C ASP A 57 1.38 -11.16 -24.78
N GLY A 58 2.58 -11.37 -24.21
CA GLY A 58 3.82 -11.69 -24.93
C GLY A 58 4.10 -13.19 -25.14
N SER A 59 3.18 -14.07 -24.77
CA SER A 59 3.30 -15.53 -24.92
C SER A 59 2.70 -16.09 -26.22
N ASP A 60 2.41 -15.22 -27.20
CA ASP A 60 1.86 -15.53 -28.53
C ASP A 60 2.94 -15.50 -29.63
#